data_AF-A0A7S2SQL7-F1
#
_entry.id   AF-A0A7S2SQL7-F1
#
_cell.length_a   1.000
_cell.length_b   1.000
_cell.length_c   1.000
_cell.angle_alpha   90.00
_cell.angle_beta   90.00
_cell.angle_gamma   90.00
#
_symmetry.space_group_name_H-M   'P 1'
#
loop_
_entity.id
_entity.type
_entity.pdbx_description
1 polymer ?
#
loop_
_entity_poly.entity_id
_entity_poly.type
_entity_poly.pdbx_seq_one_letter_code
_entity_poly.pdbx_strand_id
1 'polypeptide(L)'
;GGEEEPFSSACAGLMPPRLPPPVRPLESLDSLVSAAWHQLDHLVSGAQADLGGTWVCPGSFLGSRVPVSSLNDGRCDCCDGSDEERHGTRCPHVCQAEALEALKAMNRTRHTHEAGAATRAPLAQAGDARKDHLRLRLPVLESRAMEAQTTFQSVQQRLIASRQIYTPQGDRLLRSTYDSAVAAVLEANRAQQIVSTDFGSDSALLALEGQCFASPELNEKQIKGGTSNVVVRSYVFVLCPFANVTQTEPSHEAWRRRDAQEKGNPASSGPRVPGTEPAPVLLGVWQGWAHQKRRKVDDILRHPTHELAMVFGGGEACMNGKHRQVQATLFCSEANHVAHVSEDGMCSYHMRLGSPLACSAERAGQLHRQELEVRAKLAQVDSSDQQQQTPKDTSAQGRDEDSVPASSIDAVGNEGASGGTAPQQHGLHSPDSKRQGEGRRDQARVEVEVGI
;
A
#
# COMPACT_ATOMS: atom_id res chain seq x y z
N GLY A 1 -28.15 78.70 -23.85
CA GLY A 1 -27.76 80.11 -24.00
C GLY A 1 -28.15 80.83 -22.73
N GLY A 2 -27.24 81.66 -22.19
CA GLY A 2 -27.38 82.48 -20.96
C GLY A 2 -27.38 81.62 -19.70
N GLU A 3 -26.37 81.57 -18.82
CA GLU A 3 -25.53 82.60 -18.20
C GLU A 3 -26.26 83.47 -17.15
N GLU A 4 -25.65 83.49 -15.96
CA GLU A 4 -25.74 84.43 -14.83
C GLU A 4 -26.71 84.18 -13.64
N GLU A 5 -26.08 83.83 -12.51
CA GLU A 5 -26.23 84.25 -11.08
C GLU A 5 -26.85 85.66 -10.85
N PRO A 6 -27.13 86.22 -9.63
CA PRO A 6 -26.53 85.93 -8.29
C PRO A 6 -27.35 86.29 -6.99
N PHE A 7 -26.68 86.16 -5.81
CA PHE A 7 -26.77 86.95 -4.54
C PHE A 7 -28.11 86.98 -3.72
N SER A 8 -28.20 87.11 -2.38
CA SER A 8 -27.33 87.33 -1.23
C SER A 8 -28.17 87.26 0.08
N SER A 9 -27.57 86.77 1.17
CA SER A 9 -27.64 87.23 2.59
C SER A 9 -28.98 87.50 3.33
N ALA A 10 -29.10 86.91 4.55
CA ALA A 10 -29.16 87.61 5.86
C ALA A 10 -30.22 87.11 6.88
N CYS A 11 -29.84 87.27 8.15
CA CYS A 11 -30.62 87.31 9.41
C CYS A 11 -31.00 85.97 10.05
N ALA A 12 -30.41 85.55 11.18
CA ALA A 12 -30.34 86.14 12.54
C ALA A 12 -31.51 85.73 13.45
N GLY A 13 -31.16 85.10 14.57
CA GLY A 13 -31.87 85.23 15.85
C GLY A 13 -32.89 84.15 16.19
N LEU A 14 -32.53 83.28 17.14
CA LEU A 14 -33.14 83.15 18.48
C LEU A 14 -32.83 81.76 19.07
N MET A 15 -32.09 81.74 20.19
CA MET A 15 -31.85 80.55 21.00
C MET A 15 -32.93 80.36 22.06
N PRO A 16 -33.40 79.11 22.27
CA PRO A 16 -33.94 78.62 23.54
C PRO A 16 -33.05 77.48 24.12
N PRO A 17 -33.34 76.93 25.31
CA PRO A 17 -32.39 76.72 26.40
C PRO A 17 -31.53 75.44 26.32
N ARG A 18 -30.44 75.43 27.11
CA ARG A 18 -29.44 74.35 27.21
C ARG A 18 -30.06 73.01 27.67
N LEU A 19 -29.90 71.99 26.83
CA LEU A 19 -30.03 70.56 27.15
C LEU A 19 -28.63 69.95 27.47
N PRO A 20 -28.54 68.85 28.23
CA PRO A 20 -27.27 68.27 28.71
C PRO A 20 -26.35 67.79 27.56
N PRO A 21 -25.03 67.65 27.80
CA PRO A 21 -24.09 67.31 26.73
C PRO A 21 -24.40 65.95 26.10
N PRO A 22 -24.16 65.77 24.80
CA PRO A 22 -24.35 64.49 24.13
C PRO A 22 -23.41 63.45 24.73
N VAL A 23 -23.97 62.29 25.05
CA VAL A 23 -23.22 61.06 25.28
C VAL A 23 -22.36 60.81 24.04
N ARG A 24 -21.05 60.58 24.23
CA ARG A 24 -20.15 60.25 23.11
C ARG A 24 -20.72 59.05 22.35
N PRO A 25 -20.65 59.01 21.00
CA PRO A 25 -21.00 57.80 20.28
C PRO A 25 -20.13 56.67 20.81
N LEU A 26 -20.75 55.57 21.20
CA LEU A 26 -20.05 54.29 21.33
C LEU A 26 -19.39 54.04 19.96
N GLU A 27 -18.08 53.83 19.97
CA GLU A 27 -17.34 53.41 18.78
C GLU A 27 -18.07 52.22 18.16
N SER A 28 -18.31 52.28 16.84
CA SER A 28 -18.99 51.19 16.14
C SER A 28 -18.21 49.90 16.34
N LEU A 29 -18.93 48.80 16.57
CA LEU A 29 -18.35 47.45 16.70
C LEU A 29 -17.34 47.13 15.57
N ASP A 30 -17.50 47.70 14.38
CA ASP A 30 -16.56 47.52 13.25
C ASP A 30 -15.14 48.08 13.49
N SER A 31 -15.01 49.14 14.31
CA SER A 31 -13.72 49.75 14.68
C SER A 31 -12.95 48.88 15.67
N LEU A 32 -13.66 48.37 16.70
CA LEU A 32 -13.10 47.48 17.71
C LEU A 32 -12.77 46.10 17.13
N VAL A 33 -13.58 45.62 16.17
CA VAL A 33 -13.31 44.38 15.45
C VAL A 33 -12.08 44.54 14.56
N SER A 34 -11.95 45.62 13.76
CA SER A 34 -10.74 45.83 12.91
C SER A 34 -9.44 46.02 13.70
N ALA A 35 -9.48 46.75 14.82
CA ALA A 35 -8.31 46.91 15.69
C ALA A 35 -7.93 45.58 16.39
N ALA A 36 -8.92 44.78 16.79
CA ALA A 36 -8.69 43.43 17.33
C ALA A 36 -8.14 42.46 16.28
N TRP A 37 -8.57 42.55 15.01
CA TRP A 37 -8.01 41.74 13.93
C TRP A 37 -6.55 42.10 13.63
N HIS A 38 -6.18 43.38 13.61
CA HIS A 38 -4.78 43.78 13.38
C HIS A 38 -3.83 43.50 14.56
N GLN A 39 -4.33 43.47 15.80
CA GLN A 39 -3.54 43.04 16.97
C GLN A 39 -3.46 41.51 17.15
N LEU A 40 -4.35 40.74 16.52
CA LEU A 40 -4.25 39.28 16.43
C LEU A 40 -3.36 38.81 15.26
N ASP A 41 -3.21 39.61 14.22
CA ASP A 41 -2.39 39.27 13.03
C ASP A 41 -0.88 39.21 13.33
N HIS A 42 -0.42 39.95 14.35
CA HIS A 42 0.99 39.93 14.78
C HIS A 42 1.34 38.83 15.80
N LEU A 43 0.37 38.05 16.30
CA LEU A 43 0.60 36.90 17.18
C LEU A 43 0.35 35.55 16.50
N VAL A 44 -0.05 35.55 15.21
CA VAL A 44 -0.21 34.34 14.39
C VAL A 44 0.60 34.48 13.10
N SER A 45 1.87 34.87 13.19
CA SER A 45 2.84 34.49 12.15
C SER A 45 3.28 33.07 12.42
N GLY A 46 2.50 32.10 11.92
CA GLY A 46 2.94 30.70 11.84
C GLY A 46 1.93 29.62 12.22
N ALA A 47 0.63 29.75 11.97
CA ALA A 47 -0.25 28.58 12.05
C ALA A 47 -1.56 28.81 11.28
N GLN A 48 -1.59 28.41 10.01
CA GLN A 48 -2.83 28.37 9.25
C GLN A 48 -3.43 26.97 9.41
N ALA A 49 -4.31 26.80 10.40
CA ALA A 49 -5.16 25.63 10.47
C ALA A 49 -6.11 25.64 9.26
N ASP A 50 -6.07 24.56 8.48
CA ASP A 50 -7.05 24.34 7.41
C ASP A 50 -8.45 24.10 8.03
N LEU A 51 -9.52 24.45 7.32
CA LEU A 51 -10.92 24.12 7.64
C LEU A 51 -11.14 22.63 7.97
N GLY A 52 -10.20 21.75 7.57
CA GLY A 52 -10.15 20.33 7.92
C GLY A 52 -9.60 19.96 9.31
N GLY A 53 -9.22 20.91 10.18
CA GLY A 53 -8.80 20.60 11.56
C GLY A 53 -7.42 19.92 11.68
N THR A 54 -6.49 20.26 10.78
CA THR A 54 -5.10 19.77 10.80
C THR A 54 -4.10 20.93 10.90
N TRP A 55 -2.95 20.66 11.50
CA TRP A 55 -1.84 21.58 11.69
C TRP A 55 -0.59 21.09 10.95
N VAL A 56 0.20 21.99 10.37
CA VAL A 56 1.40 21.66 9.59
C VAL A 56 2.63 21.81 10.47
N CYS A 57 3.46 20.77 10.57
CA CYS A 57 4.73 20.83 11.31
C CYS A 57 5.72 21.75 10.56
N PRO A 58 6.14 22.90 11.11
CA PRO A 58 6.96 23.89 10.41
C PRO A 58 8.33 23.38 9.96
N GLY A 59 9.01 22.57 10.77
CA GLY A 59 10.32 21.99 10.46
C GLY A 59 10.29 20.76 9.52
N SER A 60 9.11 20.28 9.12
CA SER A 60 9.00 19.08 8.29
C SER A 60 9.35 19.34 6.83
N PHE A 61 10.39 18.66 6.35
CA PHE A 61 10.78 18.64 4.93
C PHE A 61 9.71 18.01 4.01
N LEU A 62 8.90 17.11 4.58
CA LEU A 62 7.86 16.35 3.88
C LEU A 62 6.48 17.01 3.94
N GLY A 63 6.36 18.15 4.65
CA GLY A 63 5.08 18.82 4.86
C GLY A 63 4.13 18.01 5.74
N SER A 64 4.66 17.31 6.75
CA SER A 64 3.89 16.50 7.70
C SER A 64 2.78 17.33 8.34
N ARG A 65 1.59 16.73 8.48
CA ARG A 65 0.43 17.34 9.12
C ARG A 65 -0.09 16.45 10.23
N VAL A 66 -0.47 17.06 11.34
CA VAL A 66 -1.05 16.39 12.51
C VAL A 66 -2.47 16.89 12.76
N PRO A 67 -3.36 16.08 13.34
CA PRO A 67 -4.66 16.56 13.80
C PRO A 67 -4.50 17.68 14.84
N VAL A 68 -5.42 18.64 14.89
CA VAL A 68 -5.40 19.67 15.96
C VAL A 68 -5.51 19.07 17.36
N SER A 69 -6.09 17.87 17.50
CA SER A 69 -6.14 17.14 18.77
C SER A 69 -4.79 16.64 19.27
N SER A 70 -3.79 16.54 18.39
CA SER A 70 -2.42 16.14 18.72
C SER A 70 -1.58 17.30 19.25
N LEU A 71 -2.09 18.53 19.24
CA LEU A 71 -1.33 19.67 19.73
C LEU A 71 -1.36 19.69 21.26
N ASN A 72 -0.18 19.64 21.89
CA ASN A 72 0.03 19.70 23.33
C ASN A 72 -0.68 18.58 24.09
N ASP A 73 -0.71 17.37 23.53
CA ASP A 73 -1.32 16.19 24.12
C ASP A 73 -0.32 15.30 24.89
N GLY A 74 0.95 15.70 24.92
CA GLY A 74 2.02 14.98 25.61
C GLY A 74 2.76 13.98 24.73
N ARG A 75 2.44 13.89 23.43
CA ARG A 75 3.10 13.02 22.46
C ARG A 75 3.79 13.86 21.38
N CYS A 76 5.02 13.50 21.04
CA CYS A 76 5.74 14.13 19.93
C CYS A 76 5.26 13.52 18.61
N ASP A 77 4.34 14.20 17.93
CA ASP A 77 3.84 13.84 16.61
C ASP A 77 4.57 14.62 15.50
N CYS A 78 5.06 15.83 15.77
CA CYS A 78 5.94 16.55 14.85
C CYS A 78 7.42 16.23 15.08
N CYS A 79 8.16 16.09 13.98
CA CYS A 79 9.58 15.73 13.98
C CYS A 79 10.49 16.79 14.63
N ASP A 80 10.02 18.02 14.77
CA ASP A 80 10.73 19.15 15.40
C ASP A 80 10.21 19.45 16.82
N GLY A 81 9.16 18.76 17.28
CA GLY A 81 8.54 18.98 18.60
C GLY A 81 7.69 20.25 18.72
N SER A 82 7.41 20.90 17.59
CA SER A 82 6.67 22.17 17.53
C SER A 82 5.18 22.03 17.92
N ASP A 83 4.69 20.81 18.08
CA ASP A 83 3.36 20.46 18.56
C ASP A 83 3.21 20.53 20.09
N GLU A 84 4.30 20.48 20.85
CA GLU A 84 4.29 20.28 22.31
C GLU A 84 4.72 21.51 23.15
N GLU A 85 4.73 22.69 22.54
CA GLU A 85 5.25 23.94 23.12
C GLU A 85 4.64 24.32 24.49
N ARG A 86 3.37 23.96 24.74
CA ARG A 86 2.60 24.33 25.94
C ARG A 86 2.50 23.20 26.98
N HIS A 87 2.73 21.96 26.58
CA HIS A 87 2.65 20.81 27.49
C HIS A 87 3.95 20.61 28.29
N GLY A 88 5.09 21.12 27.77
CA GLY A 88 6.39 21.04 28.45
C GLY A 88 7.13 19.72 28.21
N THR A 89 6.65 18.89 27.28
CA THR A 89 7.33 17.68 26.79
C THR A 89 8.61 18.08 26.04
N ARG A 90 9.76 17.46 26.32
CA ARG A 90 10.99 17.67 25.54
C ARG A 90 11.04 16.69 24.37
N CYS A 91 10.69 17.18 23.18
CA CYS A 91 10.75 16.39 21.95
C CYS A 91 12.12 16.51 21.25
N PRO A 92 12.68 15.39 20.76
CA PRO A 92 13.91 15.42 19.97
C PRO A 92 13.64 15.95 18.55
N HIS A 93 14.56 16.76 18.01
CA HIS A 93 14.47 17.23 16.63
C HIS A 93 15.07 16.21 15.66
N VAL A 94 14.23 15.47 14.94
CA VAL A 94 14.59 14.36 14.04
C VAL A 94 14.25 14.60 12.57
N CYS A 95 13.76 15.79 12.20
CA CYS A 95 13.30 16.09 10.83
C CYS A 95 14.32 15.77 9.73
N GLN A 96 15.61 16.02 9.96
CA GLN A 96 16.66 15.73 8.97
C GLN A 96 16.80 14.20 8.75
N ALA A 97 16.79 13.43 9.84
CA ALA A 97 16.88 11.97 9.77
C ALA A 97 15.66 11.37 9.05
N GLU A 98 14.45 11.84 9.39
CA GLU A 98 13.22 11.42 8.71
C GLU A 98 13.23 11.75 7.21
N ALA A 99 13.71 12.95 6.84
CA ALA A 99 13.83 13.35 5.44
C ALA A 99 14.82 12.47 4.67
N LEU A 100 15.96 12.14 5.27
CA LEU A 100 16.95 11.24 4.66
C LEU A 100 16.38 9.82 4.46
N GLU A 101 15.62 9.29 5.42
CA GLU A 101 14.94 8.00 5.27
C GLU A 101 13.83 8.06 4.21
N ALA A 102 13.05 9.14 4.17
CA ALA A 102 12.04 9.34 3.13
C ALA A 102 12.67 9.44 1.73
N LEU A 103 13.82 10.10 1.57
CA LEU A 103 14.57 10.12 0.31
C LEU A 103 15.01 8.72 -0.14
N LYS A 104 15.51 7.89 0.79
CA LYS A 104 15.87 6.49 0.49
C LYS A 104 14.64 5.69 0.05
N ALA A 105 13.50 5.86 0.74
CA ALA A 105 12.24 5.19 0.41
C ALA A 105 11.68 5.65 -0.95
N MET A 106 11.70 6.95 -1.24
CA MET A 106 11.32 7.52 -2.54
C MET A 106 12.20 6.97 -3.65
N ASN A 107 13.51 6.91 -3.45
CA ASN A 107 14.45 6.40 -4.44
C ASN A 107 14.22 4.91 -4.75
N ARG A 108 14.04 4.08 -3.72
CA ARG A 108 13.67 2.66 -3.88
C ARG A 108 12.37 2.51 -4.68
N THR A 109 11.33 3.24 -4.28
CA THR A 109 10.03 3.21 -4.95
C THR A 109 10.11 3.69 -6.40
N ARG A 110 10.88 4.74 -6.66
CA ARG A 110 11.14 5.28 -8.01
C ARG A 110 11.81 4.22 -8.89
N HIS A 111 12.87 3.56 -8.40
CA HIS A 111 13.56 2.52 -9.15
C HIS A 111 12.65 1.33 -9.48
N THR A 112 11.85 0.86 -8.54
CA THR A 112 10.86 -0.20 -8.80
C THR A 112 9.85 0.23 -9.87
N HIS A 113 9.38 1.48 -9.83
CA HIS A 113 8.48 2.02 -10.85
C HIS A 113 9.14 2.16 -12.23
N GLU A 114 10.40 2.60 -12.30
CA GLU A 114 11.17 2.71 -13.54
C GLU A 114 11.39 1.32 -14.18
N ALA A 115 11.85 0.35 -13.38
CA ALA A 115 12.09 -1.02 -13.84
C ALA A 115 10.78 -1.71 -14.29
N GLY A 116 9.70 -1.54 -13.51
CA GLY A 116 8.40 -2.09 -13.86
C GLY A 116 7.80 -1.45 -15.11
N ALA A 117 7.92 -0.13 -15.27
CA ALA A 117 7.44 0.59 -16.45
C ALA A 117 8.21 0.18 -17.72
N ALA A 118 9.53 -0.04 -17.61
CA ALA A 118 10.33 -0.57 -18.72
C ALA A 118 9.86 -1.96 -19.15
N THR A 119 9.48 -2.82 -18.20
CA THR A 119 8.92 -4.15 -18.46
C THR A 119 7.50 -4.08 -19.06
N ARG A 120 6.69 -3.09 -18.65
CA ARG A 120 5.32 -2.91 -19.14
C ARG A 120 5.26 -2.55 -20.63
N ALA A 121 6.19 -1.72 -21.13
CA ALA A 121 6.15 -1.20 -22.51
C ALA A 121 6.04 -2.27 -23.62
N PRO A 122 6.88 -3.33 -23.67
CA PRO A 122 6.71 -4.39 -24.67
C PRO A 122 5.44 -5.24 -24.45
N LEU A 123 5.01 -5.43 -23.19
CA LEU A 123 3.80 -6.19 -22.85
C LEU A 123 2.51 -5.47 -23.27
N ALA A 124 2.51 -4.14 -23.24
CA ALA A 124 1.44 -3.31 -23.79
C ALA A 124 1.23 -3.58 -25.28
N GLN A 125 2.30 -3.48 -26.08
CA GLN A 125 2.24 -3.73 -27.52
C GLN A 125 1.74 -5.15 -27.85
N ALA A 126 2.24 -6.16 -27.13
CA ALA A 126 1.78 -7.54 -27.29
C ALA A 126 0.32 -7.72 -26.86
N GLY A 127 -0.11 -7.02 -25.80
CA GLY A 127 -1.47 -7.01 -25.30
C GLY A 127 -2.46 -6.46 -26.32
N ASP A 128 -2.17 -5.28 -26.88
CA ASP A 128 -3.03 -4.67 -27.90
C ASP A 128 -3.12 -5.54 -29.16
N ALA A 129 -1.99 -6.02 -29.68
CA ALA A 129 -1.97 -6.92 -30.83
C ALA A 129 -2.78 -8.20 -30.58
N ARG A 130 -2.66 -8.79 -29.37
CA ARG A 130 -3.43 -9.97 -28.99
C ARG A 130 -4.92 -9.68 -28.89
N LYS A 131 -5.30 -8.55 -28.30
CA LYS A 131 -6.70 -8.15 -28.14
C LYS A 131 -7.35 -7.89 -29.50
N ASP A 132 -6.65 -7.22 -30.42
CA ASP A 132 -7.13 -6.97 -31.77
C ASP A 132 -7.23 -8.24 -32.61
N HIS A 133 -6.25 -9.14 -32.51
CA HIS A 133 -6.33 -10.45 -33.14
C HIS A 133 -7.56 -11.24 -32.64
N LEU A 134 -7.82 -11.25 -31.33
CA LEU A 134 -8.99 -11.92 -30.77
C LEU A 134 -10.31 -11.25 -31.18
N ARG A 135 -10.36 -9.91 -31.28
CA ARG A 135 -11.52 -9.17 -31.81
C ARG A 135 -11.87 -9.62 -33.23
N LEU A 136 -10.87 -9.75 -34.10
CA LEU A 136 -11.07 -10.21 -35.47
C LEU A 136 -11.51 -11.68 -35.55
N ARG A 137 -11.00 -12.53 -34.67
CA ARG A 137 -11.33 -13.96 -34.66
C ARG A 137 -12.61 -14.32 -33.92
N LEU A 138 -13.10 -13.45 -33.04
CA LEU A 138 -14.26 -13.72 -32.19
C LEU A 138 -15.48 -14.24 -32.98
N PRO A 139 -15.91 -13.64 -34.11
CA PRO A 139 -17.05 -14.14 -34.87
C PRO A 139 -16.84 -15.57 -35.41
N VAL A 140 -15.60 -15.91 -35.78
CA VAL A 140 -15.24 -17.25 -36.26
C VAL A 140 -15.25 -18.25 -35.10
N LEU A 141 -14.76 -17.86 -33.92
CA LEU A 141 -14.80 -18.70 -32.72
C LEU A 141 -16.22 -18.97 -32.26
N GLU A 142 -17.09 -17.95 -32.26
CA GLU A 142 -18.51 -18.08 -31.95
C GLU A 142 -19.22 -19.02 -32.94
N SER A 143 -18.94 -18.88 -34.25
CA SER A 143 -19.50 -19.77 -35.27
C SER A 143 -19.06 -21.22 -35.06
N ARG A 144 -17.77 -21.45 -34.76
CA ARG A 144 -17.24 -22.80 -34.45
C ARG A 144 -17.87 -23.40 -33.19
N ALA A 145 -18.09 -22.59 -32.15
CA ALA A 145 -18.76 -23.02 -30.92
C ALA A 145 -20.20 -23.47 -31.20
N MET A 146 -20.95 -22.69 -31.98
CA MET A 146 -22.33 -23.02 -32.38
C MET A 146 -22.40 -24.28 -33.24
N GLU A 147 -21.49 -24.45 -34.20
CA GLU A 147 -21.39 -25.65 -35.04
C GLU A 147 -21.06 -26.91 -34.22
N ALA A 148 -20.11 -26.81 -33.28
CA ALA A 148 -19.73 -27.92 -32.42
C ALA A 148 -20.88 -28.34 -31.49
N GLN A 149 -21.63 -27.37 -30.94
CA GLN A 149 -22.81 -27.65 -30.14
C GLN A 149 -23.92 -28.33 -30.94
N THR A 150 -24.19 -27.86 -32.16
CA THR A 150 -25.16 -28.47 -33.08
C THR A 150 -24.73 -29.89 -33.45
N THR A 151 -23.44 -30.10 -33.68
CA THR A 151 -22.87 -31.42 -33.98
C THR A 151 -23.10 -32.39 -32.82
N PHE A 152 -22.78 -31.98 -31.59
CA PHE A 152 -23.04 -32.78 -30.38
C PHE A 152 -24.52 -33.18 -30.25
N GLN A 153 -25.45 -32.22 -30.42
CA GLN A 153 -26.89 -32.49 -30.37
C GLN A 153 -27.32 -33.50 -31.44
N SER A 154 -26.83 -33.35 -32.67
CA SER A 154 -27.16 -34.25 -33.77
C SER A 154 -26.64 -35.68 -33.55
N VAL A 155 -25.43 -35.82 -33.00
CA VAL A 155 -24.82 -37.12 -32.68
C VAL A 155 -25.58 -37.78 -31.53
N GLN A 156 -25.91 -37.02 -30.48
CA GLN A 156 -26.72 -37.51 -29.36
C GLN A 156 -28.07 -38.04 -29.84
N GLN A 157 -28.81 -37.27 -30.65
CA GLN A 157 -30.10 -37.70 -31.20
C GLN A 157 -29.98 -38.97 -32.04
N ARG A 158 -28.94 -39.07 -32.89
CA ARG A 158 -28.68 -40.24 -33.73
C ARG A 158 -28.40 -41.49 -32.91
N LEU A 159 -27.56 -41.38 -31.87
CA LEU A 159 -27.23 -42.48 -30.97
C LEU A 159 -28.41 -42.95 -30.12
N ILE A 160 -29.30 -42.03 -29.72
CA ILE A 160 -30.55 -42.37 -29.03
C ILE A 160 -31.50 -43.11 -29.98
N ALA A 161 -31.72 -42.57 -31.19
CA ALA A 161 -32.63 -43.17 -32.17
C ALA A 161 -32.18 -44.57 -32.62
N SER A 162 -30.87 -44.80 -32.77
CA SER A 162 -30.30 -46.09 -33.14
C SER A 162 -30.10 -47.06 -31.97
N ARG A 163 -30.41 -46.64 -30.73
CA ARG A 163 -30.10 -47.35 -29.47
C ARG A 163 -28.61 -47.68 -29.27
N GLN A 164 -27.71 -47.01 -29.99
CA GLN A 164 -26.26 -47.22 -29.86
C GLN A 164 -25.64 -46.48 -28.68
N ILE A 165 -26.39 -45.61 -27.99
CA ILE A 165 -25.91 -44.84 -26.83
C ILE A 165 -25.35 -45.70 -25.69
N TYR A 166 -25.86 -46.92 -25.50
CA TYR A 166 -25.39 -47.86 -24.47
C TYR A 166 -24.17 -48.69 -24.91
N THR A 167 -23.75 -48.57 -26.17
CA THR A 167 -22.60 -49.32 -26.68
C THR A 167 -21.30 -48.60 -26.32
N PRO A 168 -20.19 -49.34 -26.07
CA PRO A 168 -18.89 -48.71 -25.82
C PRO A 168 -18.37 -47.83 -26.97
N GLN A 169 -18.86 -48.03 -28.19
CA GLN A 169 -18.52 -47.18 -29.35
C GLN A 169 -19.35 -45.89 -29.35
N GLY A 170 -20.66 -46.00 -29.10
CA GLY A 170 -21.56 -44.86 -28.99
C GLY A 170 -21.19 -43.93 -27.84
N ASP A 171 -20.90 -44.47 -26.64
CA ASP A 171 -20.44 -43.69 -25.48
C ASP A 171 -19.14 -42.95 -25.77
N ARG A 172 -18.15 -43.60 -26.40
CA ARG A 172 -16.89 -42.94 -26.81
C ARG A 172 -17.12 -41.79 -27.79
N LEU A 173 -17.97 -42.00 -28.80
CA LEU A 173 -18.31 -40.97 -29.78
C LEU A 173 -19.05 -39.79 -29.14
N LEU A 174 -20.00 -40.08 -28.24
CA LEU A 174 -20.75 -39.05 -27.51
C LEU A 174 -19.82 -38.21 -26.62
N ARG A 175 -18.93 -38.85 -25.85
CA ARG A 175 -17.94 -38.13 -25.02
C ARG A 175 -17.00 -37.29 -25.85
N SER A 176 -16.44 -37.85 -26.93
CA SER A 176 -15.54 -37.12 -27.82
C SER A 176 -16.19 -35.89 -28.45
N THR A 177 -17.45 -36.00 -28.89
CA THR A 177 -18.20 -34.87 -29.46
C THR A 177 -18.62 -33.85 -28.40
N TYR A 178 -18.97 -34.31 -27.19
CA TYR A 178 -19.21 -33.45 -26.04
C TYR A 178 -17.97 -32.64 -25.67
N ASP A 179 -16.82 -33.30 -25.50
CA ASP A 179 -15.55 -32.66 -25.16
C ASP A 179 -15.15 -31.63 -26.22
N SER A 180 -15.35 -31.95 -27.50
CA SER A 180 -15.10 -31.03 -28.61
C SER A 180 -16.02 -29.80 -28.56
N ALA A 181 -17.31 -29.98 -28.25
CA ALA A 181 -18.27 -28.88 -28.12
C ALA A 181 -17.93 -27.99 -26.92
N VAL A 182 -17.62 -28.58 -25.76
CA VAL A 182 -17.19 -27.86 -24.56
C VAL A 182 -15.92 -27.05 -24.83
N ALA A 183 -14.91 -27.66 -25.48
CA ALA A 183 -13.67 -26.97 -25.81
C ALA A 183 -13.91 -25.75 -26.72
N ALA A 184 -14.73 -25.89 -27.76
CA ALA A 184 -15.05 -24.79 -28.68
C ALA A 184 -15.80 -23.64 -27.98
N VAL A 185 -16.77 -23.97 -27.12
CA VAL A 185 -17.51 -22.97 -26.33
C VAL A 185 -16.60 -22.25 -25.34
N LEU A 186 -15.71 -22.98 -24.65
CA LEU A 186 -14.74 -22.37 -23.73
C LEU A 186 -13.75 -21.45 -24.46
N GLU A 187 -13.29 -21.83 -25.66
CA GLU A 187 -12.42 -21.00 -26.50
C GLU A 187 -13.11 -19.69 -26.89
N ALA A 188 -14.36 -19.75 -27.37
CA ALA A 188 -15.15 -18.58 -27.74
C ALA A 188 -15.43 -17.66 -26.54
N ASN A 189 -15.90 -18.22 -25.41
CA ASN A 189 -16.19 -17.47 -24.19
C ASN A 189 -14.93 -16.77 -23.66
N ARG A 190 -13.78 -17.45 -23.68
CA ARG A 190 -12.50 -16.87 -23.26
C ARG A 190 -12.09 -15.70 -24.16
N ALA A 191 -12.21 -15.85 -25.47
CA ALA A 191 -11.95 -14.76 -26.42
C ALA A 191 -12.88 -13.57 -26.17
N GLN A 192 -14.19 -13.83 -25.99
CA GLN A 192 -15.18 -12.79 -25.69
C GLN A 192 -14.86 -12.06 -24.38
N GLN A 193 -14.47 -12.78 -23.34
CA GLN A 193 -14.06 -12.20 -22.05
C GLN A 193 -12.86 -11.28 -22.22
N ILE A 194 -11.83 -11.70 -22.96
CA ILE A 194 -10.64 -10.87 -23.23
C ILE A 194 -11.01 -9.62 -24.04
N VAL A 195 -11.83 -9.77 -25.08
CA VAL A 195 -12.21 -8.64 -25.94
C VAL A 195 -13.03 -7.59 -25.18
N SER A 196 -13.91 -8.04 -24.28
CA SER A 196 -14.81 -7.18 -23.51
C SER A 196 -14.19 -6.58 -22.25
N THR A 197 -13.14 -7.19 -21.69
CA THR A 197 -12.49 -6.69 -20.46
C THR A 197 -11.67 -5.43 -20.74
N ASP A 198 -11.80 -4.43 -19.86
CA ASP A 198 -10.90 -3.27 -19.82
C ASP A 198 -9.56 -3.69 -19.20
N PHE A 199 -8.47 -3.64 -19.96
CA PHE A 199 -7.12 -3.97 -19.48
C PHE A 199 -6.24 -2.72 -19.33
N GLY A 200 -6.85 -1.53 -19.33
CA GLY A 200 -6.17 -0.26 -19.54
C GLY A 200 -6.13 0.12 -21.03
N SER A 201 -5.72 1.35 -21.31
CA SER A 201 -5.64 1.88 -22.69
C SER A 201 -4.65 1.16 -23.59
N ASP A 202 -3.63 0.54 -23.01
CA ASP A 202 -2.52 -0.14 -23.70
C ASP A 202 -2.60 -1.67 -23.59
N SER A 203 -3.72 -2.19 -23.06
CA SER A 203 -4.00 -3.60 -22.81
C SER A 203 -2.89 -4.40 -22.09
N ALA A 204 -1.94 -3.75 -21.41
CA ALA A 204 -0.73 -4.43 -20.92
C ALA A 204 -1.05 -5.49 -19.85
N LEU A 205 -2.12 -5.29 -19.09
CA LEU A 205 -2.60 -6.25 -18.09
C LEU A 205 -3.00 -7.60 -18.69
N LEU A 206 -3.32 -7.66 -19.99
CA LEU A 206 -3.62 -8.91 -20.68
C LEU A 206 -2.43 -9.89 -20.65
N ALA A 207 -1.20 -9.41 -20.41
CA ALA A 207 -0.03 -10.27 -20.27
C ALA A 207 -0.09 -11.20 -19.03
N LEU A 208 -0.92 -10.89 -18.03
CA LEU A 208 -1.15 -11.79 -16.88
C LEU A 208 -2.09 -12.95 -17.21
N GLU A 209 -2.84 -12.86 -18.31
CA GLU A 209 -3.77 -13.92 -18.71
C GLU A 209 -3.00 -15.20 -19.05
N GLY A 210 -3.48 -16.32 -18.50
CA GLY A 210 -2.83 -17.63 -18.67
C GLY A 210 -1.65 -17.89 -17.73
N GLN A 211 -1.25 -16.91 -16.92
CA GLN A 211 -0.26 -17.08 -15.86
C GLN A 211 -0.95 -17.39 -14.53
N CYS A 212 -0.27 -18.16 -13.67
CA CYS A 212 -0.74 -18.50 -12.34
C CYS A 212 0.38 -18.33 -11.33
N PHE A 213 0.08 -17.71 -10.20
CA PHE A 213 1.06 -17.38 -9.16
C PHE A 213 0.65 -18.07 -7.86
N ALA A 214 1.52 -18.95 -7.37
CA ALA A 214 1.36 -19.59 -6.07
C ALA A 214 1.90 -18.67 -4.97
N SER A 215 1.20 -18.62 -3.84
CA SER A 215 1.73 -18.05 -2.60
C SER A 215 2.83 -18.95 -2.03
N PRO A 216 3.69 -18.42 -1.15
CA PRO A 216 4.40 -19.25 -0.19
C PRO A 216 3.43 -20.15 0.60
N GLU A 217 3.94 -21.19 1.25
CA GLU A 217 3.14 -21.96 2.20
C GLU A 217 2.82 -21.08 3.42
N LEU A 218 1.54 -20.77 3.59
CA LEU A 218 1.03 -19.90 4.64
C LEU A 218 0.29 -20.71 5.69
N ASN A 219 0.65 -20.53 6.94
CA ASN A 219 -0.05 -21.17 8.04
C ASN A 219 -1.36 -20.44 8.38
N GLU A 220 -2.29 -21.15 9.02
CA GLU A 220 -3.60 -20.60 9.36
C GLU A 220 -3.53 -19.33 10.23
N LYS A 221 -2.51 -19.20 11.08
CA LYS A 221 -2.30 -18.01 11.92
C LYS A 221 -1.94 -16.78 11.08
N GLN A 222 -1.12 -16.94 10.05
CA GLN A 222 -0.71 -15.86 9.16
C GLN A 222 -1.90 -15.32 8.34
N ILE A 223 -2.83 -16.19 7.95
CA ILE A 223 -3.95 -15.82 7.08
C ILE A 223 -5.10 -15.22 7.89
N LYS A 224 -5.42 -15.79 9.05
CA LYS A 224 -6.60 -15.42 9.86
C LYS A 224 -6.28 -14.48 11.03
N GLY A 225 -5.00 -14.14 11.23
CA GLY A 225 -4.54 -13.39 12.41
C GLY A 225 -4.56 -14.21 13.73
N GLY A 226 -4.83 -15.52 13.65
CA GLY A 226 -4.90 -16.42 14.80
C GLY A 226 -5.52 -17.77 14.44
N THR A 227 -5.36 -18.77 15.31
CA THR A 227 -6.08 -20.04 15.18
C THR A 227 -6.34 -20.65 16.55
N SER A 228 -7.51 -21.29 16.71
CA SER A 228 -7.84 -22.12 17.86
C SER A 228 -7.29 -23.55 17.73
N ASN A 229 -6.79 -23.92 16.54
CA ASN A 229 -6.25 -25.25 16.30
C ASN A 229 -4.87 -25.41 16.98
N VAL A 230 -4.71 -26.48 17.75
CA VAL A 230 -3.44 -26.84 18.38
C VAL A 230 -2.40 -27.18 17.32
N VAL A 231 -2.78 -28.00 16.34
CA VAL A 231 -1.96 -28.31 15.16
C VAL A 231 -2.40 -27.40 14.01
N VAL A 232 -1.53 -26.45 13.67
CA VAL A 232 -1.79 -25.44 12.65
C VAL A 232 -1.79 -26.07 11.25
N ARG A 233 -2.77 -25.69 10.43
CA ARG A 233 -2.84 -26.06 9.01
C ARG A 233 -2.05 -25.08 8.16
N SER A 234 -1.54 -25.57 7.03
CA SER A 234 -0.81 -24.77 6.06
C SER A 234 -1.45 -24.86 4.69
N TYR A 235 -1.47 -23.75 3.97
CA TYR A 235 -2.14 -23.63 2.69
C TYR A 235 -1.23 -22.99 1.64
N VAL A 236 -1.47 -23.35 0.39
CA VAL A 236 -0.92 -22.66 -0.77
C VAL A 236 -2.10 -22.14 -1.59
N PHE A 237 -2.06 -20.84 -1.91
CA PHE A 237 -3.06 -20.19 -2.72
C PHE A 237 -2.51 -19.98 -4.12
N VAL A 238 -3.27 -20.35 -5.14
CA VAL A 238 -2.90 -20.14 -6.55
C VAL A 238 -3.86 -19.14 -7.15
N LEU A 239 -3.35 -17.97 -7.50
CA LEU A 239 -4.07 -16.89 -8.19
C LEU A 239 -3.72 -16.95 -9.68
N CYS A 240 -4.73 -17.23 -10.52
CA CYS A 240 -4.62 -17.12 -11.97
C CYS A 240 -5.45 -15.90 -12.43
N PRO A 241 -4.81 -14.73 -12.70
CA PRO A 241 -5.52 -13.53 -13.10
C PRO A 241 -6.47 -13.77 -14.27
N PHE A 242 -7.67 -13.20 -14.19
CA PHE A 242 -8.76 -13.34 -15.17
C PHE A 242 -9.31 -14.77 -15.35
N ALA A 243 -8.92 -15.72 -14.48
CA ALA A 243 -9.43 -17.08 -14.49
C ALA A 243 -10.06 -17.45 -13.14
N ASN A 244 -9.26 -17.87 -12.16
CA ASN A 244 -9.76 -18.33 -10.86
C ASN A 244 -8.69 -18.21 -9.76
N VAL A 245 -9.13 -18.47 -8.53
CA VAL A 245 -8.27 -18.64 -7.36
C VAL A 245 -8.59 -19.96 -6.69
N THR A 246 -7.56 -20.72 -6.36
CA THR A 246 -7.68 -22.00 -5.67
C THR A 246 -6.83 -22.04 -4.41
N GLN A 247 -7.21 -22.91 -3.48
CA GLN A 247 -6.50 -23.18 -2.23
C GLN A 247 -6.20 -24.67 -2.13
N THR A 248 -4.94 -25.02 -1.89
CA THR A 248 -4.52 -26.40 -1.62
C THR A 248 -3.95 -26.51 -0.21
N GLU A 249 -3.97 -27.74 0.33
CA GLU A 249 -3.35 -28.07 1.61
C GLU A 249 -2.25 -29.13 1.38
N PRO A 250 -1.02 -28.71 1.03
CA PRO A 250 0.04 -29.63 0.63
C PRO A 250 0.42 -30.63 1.73
N SER A 251 0.31 -30.21 2.99
CA SER A 251 0.70 -31.00 4.17
C SER A 251 -0.48 -31.72 4.84
N HIS A 252 -1.61 -31.93 4.14
CA HIS A 252 -2.85 -32.42 4.74
C HIS A 252 -2.71 -33.76 5.50
N GLU A 253 -2.04 -34.76 4.91
CA GLU A 253 -1.86 -36.06 5.58
C GLU A 253 -0.97 -35.95 6.84
N ALA A 254 0.09 -35.14 6.77
CA ALA A 254 0.99 -34.92 7.89
C ALA A 254 0.29 -34.17 9.03
N TRP A 255 -0.53 -33.18 8.69
CA TRP A 255 -1.42 -32.51 9.64
C TRP A 255 -2.40 -33.48 10.30
N ARG A 256 -3.11 -34.31 9.51
CA ARG A 256 -4.11 -35.27 10.01
C ARG A 256 -3.52 -36.24 11.04
N ARG A 257 -2.31 -36.77 10.79
CA ARG A 257 -1.61 -37.66 11.73
C ARG A 257 -1.26 -36.97 13.04
N ARG A 258 -0.73 -35.73 12.97
CA ARG A 258 -0.38 -34.94 14.16
C ARG A 258 -1.61 -34.57 14.98
N ASP A 259 -2.67 -34.10 14.32
CA ASP A 259 -3.92 -33.73 14.99
C ASP A 259 -4.56 -34.94 15.69
N ALA A 260 -4.55 -36.13 15.07
CA ALA A 260 -5.03 -37.36 15.68
C ALA A 260 -4.21 -37.79 16.90
N GLN A 261 -2.88 -37.63 16.84
CA GLN A 261 -2.00 -37.90 17.97
C GLN A 261 -2.28 -36.95 19.13
N GLU A 262 -2.42 -35.64 18.88
CA GLU A 262 -2.69 -34.66 19.93
C GLU A 262 -4.08 -34.79 20.55
N LYS A 263 -5.07 -35.26 19.79
CA LYS A 263 -6.41 -35.57 20.30
C LYS A 263 -6.50 -36.93 21.01
N GLY A 264 -5.39 -37.67 21.13
CA GLY A 264 -5.35 -38.97 21.81
C GLY A 264 -6.07 -40.09 21.04
N ASN A 265 -6.25 -39.96 19.72
CA ASN A 265 -6.89 -40.98 18.88
C ASN A 265 -5.95 -41.48 17.75
N PRO A 266 -4.83 -42.15 18.09
CA PRO A 266 -3.82 -42.60 17.13
C PRO A 266 -4.31 -43.68 16.16
N ALA A 267 -5.45 -44.33 16.43
CA ALA A 267 -5.98 -45.44 15.64
C ALA A 267 -6.66 -45.02 14.32
N SER A 268 -6.85 -43.72 14.06
CA SER A 268 -7.45 -43.19 12.82
C SER A 268 -6.45 -43.02 11.66
N SER A 269 -5.15 -43.26 11.88
CA SER A 269 -4.15 -43.22 10.82
C SER A 269 -4.05 -44.56 10.10
N GLY A 270 -5.03 -44.86 9.24
CA GLY A 270 -4.89 -45.93 8.25
C GLY A 270 -3.67 -45.72 7.32
N PRO A 271 -3.25 -46.75 6.57
CA PRO A 271 -2.12 -46.65 5.64
C PRO A 271 -2.28 -45.47 4.67
N ARG A 272 -1.15 -44.86 4.28
CA ARG A 272 -1.11 -43.85 3.21
C ARG A 272 -1.75 -44.46 1.96
N VAL A 273 -2.89 -43.93 1.53
CA VAL A 273 -3.47 -44.28 0.23
C VAL A 273 -2.88 -43.28 -0.77
N PRO A 274 -1.98 -43.70 -1.68
CA PRO A 274 -1.43 -42.81 -2.69
C PRO A 274 -2.56 -42.18 -3.51
N GLY A 275 -2.57 -40.86 -3.64
CA GLY A 275 -3.60 -40.12 -4.37
C GLY A 275 -4.77 -39.57 -3.52
N THR A 276 -4.69 -39.61 -2.18
CA THR A 276 -5.71 -38.98 -1.29
C THR A 276 -5.39 -37.55 -0.85
N GLU A 277 -4.61 -36.82 -1.65
CA GLU A 277 -4.47 -35.37 -1.43
C GLU A 277 -5.83 -34.71 -1.69
N PRO A 278 -6.29 -33.82 -0.80
CA PRO A 278 -7.54 -33.11 -1.03
C PRO A 278 -7.44 -32.32 -2.32
N ALA A 279 -8.48 -32.42 -3.15
CA ALA A 279 -8.58 -31.61 -4.37
C ALA A 279 -8.46 -30.12 -4.02
N PRO A 280 -7.88 -29.29 -4.91
CA PRO A 280 -7.84 -27.85 -4.71
C PRO A 280 -9.25 -27.29 -4.51
N VAL A 281 -9.45 -26.52 -3.43
CA VAL A 281 -10.70 -25.84 -3.14
C VAL A 281 -10.80 -24.60 -4.02
N LEU A 282 -11.87 -24.47 -4.79
CA LEU A 282 -12.13 -23.26 -5.57
C LEU A 282 -12.56 -22.11 -4.66
N LEU A 283 -11.76 -21.05 -4.58
CA LEU A 283 -12.11 -19.85 -3.81
C LEU A 283 -12.97 -18.88 -4.62
N GLY A 284 -12.82 -18.85 -5.94
CA GLY A 284 -13.65 -18.04 -6.82
C GLY A 284 -13.19 -18.04 -8.26
N VAL A 285 -14.11 -17.70 -9.15
CA VAL A 285 -13.88 -17.46 -10.58
C VAL A 285 -13.92 -15.95 -10.84
N TRP A 286 -13.10 -15.47 -11.76
CA TRP A 286 -13.03 -14.06 -12.14
C TRP A 286 -14.41 -13.48 -12.48
N GLN A 287 -14.78 -12.38 -11.82
CA GLN A 287 -16.05 -11.67 -12.04
C GLN A 287 -15.86 -10.32 -12.72
N GLY A 288 -14.67 -9.72 -12.62
CA GLY A 288 -14.40 -8.38 -13.11
C GLY A 288 -13.61 -7.52 -12.13
N TRP A 289 -13.34 -6.27 -12.52
CA TRP A 289 -12.72 -5.30 -11.63
C TRP A 289 -13.72 -4.82 -10.57
N ALA A 290 -13.24 -4.58 -9.35
CA ALA A 290 -14.08 -4.07 -8.27
C ALA A 290 -14.73 -2.70 -8.62
N HIS A 291 -14.07 -1.90 -9.45
CA HIS A 291 -14.45 -0.51 -9.75
C HIS A 291 -15.14 -0.31 -11.10
N GLN A 292 -15.55 -1.38 -11.80
CA GLN A 292 -16.02 -1.36 -13.20
C GLN A 292 -17.10 -0.30 -13.53
N LYS A 293 -17.88 0.14 -12.54
CA LYS A 293 -18.97 1.12 -12.76
C LYS A 293 -18.57 2.58 -12.52
N ARG A 294 -17.37 2.87 -12.04
CA ARG A 294 -17.01 4.21 -11.54
C ARG A 294 -15.76 4.81 -12.14
N ARG A 295 -14.76 4.01 -12.56
CA ARG A 295 -13.45 4.51 -13.02
C ARG A 295 -12.83 3.57 -14.06
N LYS A 296 -12.07 4.12 -15.01
CA LYS A 296 -11.25 3.33 -15.94
C LYS A 296 -10.02 2.78 -15.22
N VAL A 297 -9.46 1.69 -15.72
CA VAL A 297 -8.24 1.08 -15.16
C VAL A 297 -7.07 2.08 -15.09
N ASP A 298 -6.86 2.88 -16.14
CA ASP A 298 -5.76 3.86 -16.18
C ASP A 298 -5.89 4.94 -15.10
N ASP A 299 -7.12 5.37 -14.78
CA ASP A 299 -7.36 6.38 -13.75
C ASP A 299 -7.02 5.87 -12.35
N ILE A 300 -7.18 4.57 -12.14
CA ILE A 300 -6.84 3.90 -10.88
C ILE A 300 -5.32 3.77 -10.78
N LEU A 301 -4.66 3.24 -11.82
CA LEU A 301 -3.21 3.04 -11.82
C LEU A 301 -2.41 4.34 -11.70
N ARG A 302 -2.96 5.49 -12.12
CA ARG A 302 -2.35 6.81 -11.95
C ARG A 302 -2.45 7.37 -10.53
N HIS A 303 -3.46 6.98 -9.76
CA HIS A 303 -3.69 7.56 -8.44
C HIS A 303 -2.96 6.77 -7.34
N PRO A 304 -2.13 7.43 -6.52
CA PRO A 304 -1.30 6.74 -5.51
C PRO A 304 -2.10 6.09 -4.38
N THR A 305 -3.37 6.47 -4.20
CA THR A 305 -4.26 5.98 -3.14
C THR A 305 -5.29 4.96 -3.63
N HIS A 306 -5.39 4.73 -4.95
CA HIS A 306 -6.36 3.78 -5.48
C HIS A 306 -5.68 2.45 -5.80
N GLU A 307 -6.29 1.36 -5.32
CA GLU A 307 -5.84 0.02 -5.63
C GLU A 307 -6.70 -0.59 -6.75
N LEU A 308 -6.05 -1.07 -7.80
CA LEU A 308 -6.70 -1.84 -8.83
C LEU A 308 -6.99 -3.24 -8.28
N ALA A 309 -8.27 -3.57 -8.13
CA ALA A 309 -8.70 -4.79 -7.48
C ALA A 309 -9.48 -5.70 -8.43
N MET A 310 -9.06 -6.96 -8.47
CA MET A 310 -9.71 -8.06 -9.14
C MET A 310 -10.71 -8.76 -8.20
N VAL A 311 -11.95 -8.99 -8.64
CA VAL A 311 -12.96 -9.72 -7.87
C VAL A 311 -13.12 -11.14 -8.41
N PHE A 312 -13.04 -12.12 -7.52
CA PHE A 312 -13.31 -13.52 -7.78
C PHE A 312 -14.45 -13.98 -6.88
N GLY A 313 -15.48 -14.59 -7.46
CA GLY A 313 -16.69 -14.99 -6.76
C GLY A 313 -17.21 -16.33 -7.25
N GLY A 314 -18.26 -16.84 -6.60
CA GLY A 314 -18.86 -18.13 -6.95
C GLY A 314 -17.95 -19.32 -6.65
N GLY A 315 -17.08 -19.20 -5.63
CA GLY A 315 -16.27 -20.32 -5.16
C GLY A 315 -17.11 -21.42 -4.51
N GLU A 316 -16.45 -22.48 -4.06
CA GLU A 316 -17.10 -23.58 -3.34
C GLU A 316 -17.84 -23.10 -2.09
N ALA A 317 -18.95 -23.79 -1.78
CA ALA A 317 -19.81 -23.45 -0.66
C ALA A 317 -19.05 -23.49 0.67
N CYS A 318 -19.20 -22.40 1.44
CA CYS A 318 -18.69 -22.25 2.79
C CYS A 318 -19.72 -22.78 3.81
N MET A 319 -19.27 -23.02 5.05
CA MET A 319 -20.11 -23.56 6.13
C MET A 319 -21.29 -22.65 6.52
N ASN A 320 -21.21 -21.35 6.23
CA ASN A 320 -22.27 -20.38 6.47
C ASN A 320 -23.30 -20.30 5.32
N GLY A 321 -23.21 -21.18 4.33
CA GLY A 321 -24.10 -21.18 3.15
C GLY A 321 -23.75 -20.14 2.09
N LYS A 322 -22.72 -19.29 2.30
CA LYS A 322 -22.21 -18.37 1.26
C LYS A 322 -21.15 -19.06 0.41
N HIS A 323 -20.95 -18.56 -0.80
CA HIS A 323 -19.83 -18.97 -1.64
C HIS A 323 -18.55 -18.25 -1.21
N ARG A 324 -17.41 -18.94 -1.29
CA ARG A 324 -16.10 -18.31 -1.12
C ARG A 324 -15.91 -17.20 -2.17
N GLN A 325 -15.15 -16.18 -1.78
CA GLN A 325 -14.82 -15.04 -2.63
C GLN A 325 -13.43 -14.48 -2.32
N VAL A 326 -12.80 -13.86 -3.31
CA VAL A 326 -11.47 -13.27 -3.20
C VAL A 326 -11.46 -11.88 -3.84
N GLN A 327 -10.85 -10.91 -3.16
CA GLN A 327 -10.44 -9.64 -3.75
C GLN A 327 -8.92 -9.62 -3.87
N ALA A 328 -8.38 -9.58 -5.08
CA ALA A 328 -6.94 -9.50 -5.33
C ALA A 328 -6.53 -8.10 -5.79
N THR A 329 -5.76 -7.38 -4.98
CA THR A 329 -5.26 -6.03 -5.27
C THR A 329 -3.90 -6.09 -5.96
N LEU A 330 -3.75 -5.31 -7.03
CA LEU A 330 -2.50 -5.22 -7.78
C LEU A 330 -1.65 -4.06 -7.24
N PHE A 331 -0.35 -4.29 -7.05
CA PHE A 331 0.59 -3.24 -6.65
C PHE A 331 1.89 -3.31 -7.47
N CYS A 332 2.58 -2.17 -7.61
CA CYS A 332 3.82 -2.09 -8.38
C CYS A 332 4.93 -2.90 -7.70
N SER A 333 5.58 -3.77 -8.49
CA SER A 333 6.67 -4.64 -8.07
C SER A 333 7.52 -5.00 -9.28
N GLU A 334 8.79 -5.36 -9.06
CA GLU A 334 9.71 -5.76 -10.14
C GLU A 334 9.38 -7.15 -10.71
N ALA A 335 8.62 -7.97 -9.98
CA ALA A 335 8.23 -9.31 -10.39
C ALA A 335 6.78 -9.63 -10.07
N ASN A 336 6.19 -10.53 -10.87
CA ASN A 336 4.85 -11.08 -10.63
C ASN A 336 4.88 -12.09 -9.47
N HIS A 337 4.21 -11.81 -8.36
CA HIS A 337 4.14 -12.72 -7.22
C HIS A 337 2.97 -12.42 -6.27
N VAL A 338 2.47 -13.43 -5.58
CA VAL A 338 1.51 -13.24 -4.47
C VAL A 338 2.30 -12.81 -3.23
N ALA A 339 2.14 -11.56 -2.83
CA ALA A 339 2.87 -10.97 -1.71
C ALA A 339 2.16 -11.15 -0.36
N HIS A 340 0.83 -11.21 -0.36
CA HIS A 340 0.05 -11.32 0.85
C HIS A 340 -1.28 -12.04 0.60
N VAL A 341 -1.74 -12.79 1.60
CA VAL A 341 -3.07 -13.42 1.65
C VAL A 341 -3.62 -13.29 3.07
N SER A 342 -4.82 -12.76 3.20
CA SER A 342 -5.58 -12.72 4.44
C SER A 342 -7.01 -13.24 4.25
N GLU A 343 -7.61 -13.71 5.34
CA GLU A 343 -9.04 -14.04 5.42
C GLU A 343 -9.70 -13.03 6.39
N ASP A 344 -10.08 -11.86 5.84
CA ASP A 344 -10.62 -10.73 6.63
C ASP A 344 -12.05 -10.99 7.15
N GLY A 345 -12.71 -12.03 6.61
CA GLY A 345 -13.99 -12.53 7.08
C GLY A 345 -14.19 -13.97 6.65
N MET A 346 -15.13 -14.68 7.27
CA MET A 346 -15.36 -16.10 6.99
C MET A 346 -15.54 -16.37 5.50
N CYS A 347 -14.59 -17.11 4.91
CA CYS A 347 -14.56 -17.43 3.48
C CYS A 347 -14.46 -16.22 2.53
N SER A 348 -14.00 -15.08 3.02
CA SER A 348 -13.72 -13.86 2.25
C SER A 348 -12.24 -13.54 2.35
N TYR A 349 -11.55 -13.63 1.23
CA TYR A 349 -10.09 -13.50 1.19
C TYR A 349 -9.67 -12.19 0.52
N HIS A 350 -8.58 -11.61 1.00
CA HIS A 350 -7.89 -10.52 0.35
C HIS A 350 -6.48 -10.98 -0.03
N MET A 351 -6.09 -10.74 -1.28
CA MET A 351 -4.76 -11.10 -1.80
C MET A 351 -4.08 -9.86 -2.37
N ARG A 352 -2.75 -9.77 -2.22
CA ARG A 352 -1.95 -8.73 -2.90
C ARG A 352 -1.06 -9.37 -3.95
N LEU A 353 -1.23 -8.96 -5.20
CA LEU A 353 -0.41 -9.39 -6.35
C LEU A 353 0.56 -8.26 -6.71
N GLY A 354 1.85 -8.52 -6.53
CA GLY A 354 2.90 -7.65 -7.05
C GLY A 354 3.03 -7.87 -8.54
N SER A 355 3.16 -6.81 -9.34
CA SER A 355 3.41 -6.94 -10.78
C SER A 355 4.10 -5.70 -11.37
N PRO A 356 5.02 -5.88 -12.34
CA PRO A 356 5.56 -4.78 -13.15
C PRO A 356 4.47 -4.00 -13.88
N LEU A 357 3.35 -4.67 -14.17
CA LEU A 357 2.23 -4.07 -14.89
C LEU A 357 1.44 -3.09 -14.02
N ALA A 358 1.58 -3.08 -12.69
CA ALA A 358 1.03 -2.01 -11.87
C ALA A 358 1.92 -0.78 -11.78
N CYS A 359 3.15 -0.84 -12.31
CA CYS A 359 4.08 0.27 -12.28
C CYS A 359 3.77 1.31 -13.36
N SER A 360 4.07 2.56 -13.05
CA SER A 360 3.84 3.73 -13.92
C SER A 360 5.07 4.63 -13.97
N ALA A 361 5.48 4.99 -15.19
CA ALA A 361 6.54 5.97 -15.45
C ALA A 361 6.16 7.37 -14.93
N GLU A 362 4.87 7.72 -14.95
CA GLU A 362 4.38 8.98 -14.39
C GLU A 362 4.66 9.07 -12.89
N ARG A 363 4.38 7.97 -12.16
CA ARG A 363 4.64 7.90 -10.72
C ARG A 363 6.13 7.94 -10.40
N ALA A 364 6.98 7.28 -11.19
CA ALA A 364 8.43 7.44 -11.09
C ALA A 364 8.86 8.91 -11.25
N GLY A 365 8.34 9.61 -12.25
CA GLY A 365 8.61 11.03 -12.48
C GLY A 365 8.11 11.94 -11.35
N GLN A 366 6.96 11.64 -10.74
CA GLN A 366 6.46 12.35 -9.56
C GLN A 366 7.40 12.17 -8.35
N LEU A 367 7.81 10.92 -8.06
CA LEU A 367 8.74 10.61 -6.97
C LEU A 367 10.09 11.30 -7.18
N HIS A 368 10.59 11.32 -8.42
CA HIS A 368 11.84 12.02 -8.74
C HIS A 368 11.76 13.52 -8.45
N ARG A 369 10.65 14.18 -8.81
CA ARG A 369 10.45 15.60 -8.50
C ARG A 369 10.38 15.86 -6.99
N GLN A 370 9.67 15.00 -6.25
CA GLN A 370 9.59 15.08 -4.78
C GLN A 370 10.97 14.90 -4.14
N GLU A 371 11.78 13.97 -4.65
CA GLU A 371 13.15 13.74 -4.19
C GLU A 371 14.01 14.99 -4.35
N LEU A 372 13.94 15.65 -5.52
CA LEU A 372 14.67 16.89 -5.79
C LEU A 372 14.24 18.03 -4.86
N GLU A 373 12.93 18.16 -4.61
CA GLU A 373 12.39 19.19 -3.70
C GLU A 373 12.89 19.00 -2.27
N VAL A 374 12.82 17.77 -1.72
CA VAL A 374 13.28 17.47 -0.36
C VAL A 374 14.79 17.66 -0.24
N ARG A 375 15.58 17.23 -1.23
CA ARG A 375 17.04 17.45 -1.27
C ARG A 375 17.38 18.95 -1.28
N ALA A 376 16.63 19.76 -2.03
CA ALA A 376 16.84 21.20 -2.06
C ALA A 376 16.57 21.85 -0.69
N LYS A 377 15.48 21.44 -0.01
CA LYS A 377 15.17 21.93 1.36
C LYS A 377 16.24 21.53 2.37
N LEU A 378 16.76 20.29 2.30
CA LEU A 378 17.84 19.83 3.18
C LEU A 378 19.12 20.64 3.00
N ALA A 379 19.53 20.92 1.76
CA ALA A 379 20.73 21.71 1.47
C ALA A 379 20.66 23.15 2.01
N GLN A 380 19.46 23.75 2.10
CA GLN A 380 19.27 25.08 2.68
C GLN A 380 19.53 25.09 4.19
N VAL A 381 19.15 24.02 4.90
CA VAL A 381 19.39 23.90 6.35
C VAL A 381 20.87 23.72 6.63
N ASP A 382 21.56 22.84 5.88
CA ASP A 382 23.01 22.64 6.01
C ASP A 382 23.81 23.95 5.81
N SER A 383 23.34 24.84 4.91
CA SER A 383 23.95 26.15 4.69
C SER A 383 23.66 27.18 5.79
N SER A 384 22.54 27.02 6.51
CA SER A 384 22.10 27.91 7.59
C SER A 384 22.85 27.62 8.90
N ASP A 385 23.12 26.33 9.19
CA ASP A 385 23.90 25.91 10.35
C ASP A 385 25.38 26.35 10.24
N GLN A 386 25.93 26.43 9.01
CA GLN A 386 27.29 26.91 8.77
C GLN A 386 27.44 28.44 8.98
N GLN A 387 26.38 29.23 8.85
CA GLN A 387 26.43 30.68 9.09
C GLN A 387 26.33 31.06 10.59
N GLN A 388 25.92 30.14 11.47
CA GLN A 388 25.89 30.37 12.92
C GLN A 388 27.21 30.00 13.64
N GLN A 389 28.19 29.43 12.93
CA GLN A 389 29.49 29.01 13.48
C GLN A 389 30.66 29.93 13.08
N THR A 390 30.45 31.22 12.86
CA THR A 390 31.57 32.19 12.84
C THR A 390 31.84 32.70 14.25
N PRO A 391 33.02 32.46 14.86
CA PRO A 391 33.34 33.02 16.17
C PRO A 391 33.48 34.54 16.06
N LYS A 392 32.60 35.28 16.74
CA LYS A 392 32.83 36.69 17.11
C LYS A 392 33.86 36.71 18.24
N ASP A 393 35.15 36.65 17.89
CA ASP A 393 36.22 37.06 18.80
C ASP A 393 37.16 38.05 18.10
N THR A 394 36.80 39.32 18.19
CA THR A 394 37.76 40.42 18.12
C THR A 394 37.47 41.40 19.23
N SER A 395 38.14 41.23 20.37
CA SER A 395 38.67 42.32 21.20
C SER A 395 39.22 41.77 22.52
N ALA A 396 40.54 41.68 22.66
CA ALA A 396 41.29 42.38 23.71
C ALA A 396 42.77 41.99 23.67
N GLN A 397 43.61 43.01 23.76
CA GLN A 397 45.07 42.97 23.76
C GLN A 397 45.64 42.32 25.03
N GLY A 398 46.81 41.70 24.88
CA GLY A 398 47.72 41.38 25.97
C GLY A 398 49.04 40.88 25.40
N ARG A 399 50.03 41.78 25.32
CA ARG A 399 51.42 41.48 24.99
C ARG A 399 52.01 40.62 26.12
N ASP A 400 52.83 39.65 25.79
CA ASP A 400 54.21 39.58 26.31
C ASP A 400 55.03 38.65 25.41
N GLU A 401 56.16 39.20 24.96
CA GLU A 401 57.26 38.50 24.31
C GLU A 401 58.02 37.69 25.38
N ASP A 402 58.43 36.46 25.06
CA ASP A 402 59.82 36.05 25.32
C ASP A 402 60.19 34.76 24.59
N SER A 403 61.47 34.67 24.26
CA SER A 403 62.09 33.86 23.21
C SER A 403 62.56 32.46 23.68
N VAL A 404 62.24 31.42 22.91
CA VAL A 404 63.10 30.37 22.24
C VAL A 404 64.56 30.21 22.79
N PRO A 405 65.18 28.98 22.92
CA PRO A 405 65.29 27.96 21.86
C PRO A 405 65.25 26.45 22.21
N ALA A 406 65.27 25.72 21.09
CA ALA A 406 65.15 24.28 20.80
C ALA A 406 66.21 23.31 21.35
N SER A 407 65.83 22.02 21.37
CA SER A 407 66.63 20.84 20.97
C SER A 407 65.72 19.60 20.99
N SER A 408 65.32 19.00 19.85
CA SER A 408 65.90 17.77 19.25
C SER A 408 66.20 16.63 20.23
N ILE A 409 65.64 15.42 20.01
CA ILE A 409 66.33 14.10 19.94
C ILE A 409 65.30 13.02 19.51
N ASP A 410 65.58 12.46 18.33
CA ASP A 410 65.55 11.08 17.83
C ASP A 410 64.51 10.00 18.21
N ALA A 411 64.17 9.29 17.13
CA ALA A 411 63.52 8.00 17.02
C ALA A 411 64.46 6.81 17.29
N VAL A 412 63.92 5.70 17.82
CA VAL A 412 64.24 4.27 17.62
C VAL A 412 63.03 3.51 18.21
N GLY A 413 62.37 2.48 17.66
CA GLY A 413 62.77 1.35 16.82
C GLY A 413 62.57 0.02 17.60
N ASN A 414 62.13 -1.04 16.89
CA ASN A 414 61.88 -2.45 17.27
C ASN A 414 60.49 -2.81 17.84
N GLU A 415 59.68 -3.66 17.19
CA GLU A 415 59.84 -5.06 16.69
C GLU A 415 59.70 -6.14 17.77
N GLY A 416 58.88 -7.17 17.46
CA GLY A 416 58.83 -8.47 18.15
C GLY A 416 57.44 -8.79 18.76
N ALA A 417 56.48 -9.37 18.04
CA ALA A 417 56.34 -10.78 17.64
C ALA A 417 55.78 -11.75 18.71
N SER A 418 54.72 -12.45 18.30
CA SER A 418 54.39 -13.87 18.56
C SER A 418 53.54 -14.32 19.77
N GLY A 419 52.61 -15.25 19.45
CA GLY A 419 51.98 -16.24 20.34
C GLY A 419 50.74 -15.75 21.08
N GLY A 420 49.50 -16.21 20.86
CA GLY A 420 49.03 -17.52 20.42
C GLY A 420 48.74 -18.41 21.62
N THR A 421 47.51 -18.43 22.15
CA THR A 421 46.80 -19.62 22.69
C THR A 421 45.43 -19.26 23.29
N ALA A 422 44.41 -20.04 22.90
CA ALA A 422 43.12 -20.14 23.59
C ALA A 422 43.27 -20.98 24.88
N PRO A 423 42.28 -20.94 25.80
CA PRO A 423 41.51 -22.17 26.00
C PRO A 423 40.02 -22.00 26.35
N GLN A 424 39.27 -23.01 25.88
CA GLN A 424 38.16 -23.80 26.46
C GLN A 424 37.21 -23.23 27.53
N GLN A 425 35.92 -23.26 27.14
CA GLN A 425 34.75 -23.86 27.79
C GLN A 425 34.79 -24.19 29.30
N HIS A 426 33.81 -23.64 30.02
CA HIS A 426 33.13 -24.31 31.13
C HIS A 426 31.63 -23.99 31.07
N GLY A 427 30.80 -25.04 31.08
CA GLY A 427 29.37 -24.93 31.40
C GLY A 427 29.15 -25.00 32.91
N LEU A 428 27.97 -24.55 33.35
CA LEU A 428 27.03 -25.25 34.26
C LEU A 428 25.97 -24.28 34.81
N HIS A 429 24.71 -24.75 34.74
CA HIS A 429 23.62 -24.62 35.72
C HIS A 429 22.75 -23.36 35.81
N SER A 430 21.47 -23.55 35.47
CA SER A 430 20.29 -22.87 36.03
C SER A 430 20.15 -23.11 37.54
N PRO A 431 19.35 -22.27 38.23
CA PRO A 431 18.06 -22.81 38.70
C PRO A 431 16.86 -21.85 38.54
N ASP A 432 15.68 -22.49 38.54
CA ASP A 432 14.32 -21.94 38.60
C ASP A 432 14.07 -20.97 39.76
N SER A 433 13.21 -19.97 39.51
CA SER A 433 12.16 -19.62 40.49
C SER A 433 10.97 -18.90 39.85
N LYS A 434 9.77 -19.43 40.15
CA LYS A 434 8.45 -18.88 39.84
C LYS A 434 8.12 -17.69 40.74
N ARG A 435 7.46 -16.66 40.20
CA ARG A 435 6.39 -15.93 40.90
C ARG A 435 5.39 -15.31 39.92
N GLN A 436 4.11 -15.50 40.25
CA GLN A 436 2.91 -14.99 39.59
C GLN A 436 2.69 -13.50 39.85
N GLY A 437 1.98 -12.82 38.94
CA GLY A 437 1.37 -11.51 39.21
C GLY A 437 0.89 -10.81 37.94
N GLU A 438 -0.38 -10.43 37.92
CA GLU A 438 -1.22 -9.99 36.79
C GLU A 438 -0.87 -8.61 36.18
N GLY A 439 -1.38 -8.35 34.97
CA GLY A 439 -1.84 -7.00 34.60
C GLY A 439 -1.50 -6.46 33.21
N ARG A 440 -2.51 -6.45 32.32
CA ARG A 440 -2.75 -5.57 31.14
C ARG A 440 -1.73 -5.48 30.00
N ARG A 441 -2.22 -5.92 28.83
CA ARG A 441 -1.65 -5.75 27.49
C ARG A 441 -2.02 -4.38 26.93
N ASP A 442 -1.04 -3.65 26.42
CA ASP A 442 -1.21 -2.73 25.30
C ASP A 442 -0.34 -3.23 24.14
N GLN A 443 -0.98 -3.52 23.01
CA GLN A 443 -0.34 -4.06 21.81
C GLN A 443 0.31 -2.93 21.01
N ALA A 444 1.63 -2.84 21.04
CA ALA A 444 2.41 -2.15 20.01
C ALA A 444 2.75 -3.15 18.91
N ARG A 445 2.18 -2.92 17.73
CA ARG A 445 2.44 -3.65 16.48
C ARG A 445 3.82 -3.24 15.97
N VAL A 446 4.81 -4.11 16.13
CA VAL A 446 6.13 -3.99 15.50
C VAL A 446 6.11 -4.81 14.22
N GLU A 447 6.09 -4.14 13.08
CA GLU A 447 6.35 -4.76 11.77
C GLU A 447 7.86 -5.03 11.68
N VAL A 448 8.22 -6.32 11.59
CA VAL A 448 9.58 -6.77 11.31
C VAL A 448 9.62 -7.16 9.84
N GLU A 449 10.19 -6.31 9.00
CA GLU A 449 10.62 -6.68 7.64
C GLU A 449 11.71 -7.74 7.74
N VAL A 450 11.45 -8.91 7.16
CA VAL A 450 12.47 -9.93 6.92
C VAL A 450 13.07 -9.63 5.55
N GLY A 451 14.34 -9.19 5.54
CA GLY A 451 15.12 -8.99 4.34
C GLY A 451 15.38 -10.31 3.58
N ILE A 452 15.34 -10.20 2.25
CA ILE A 452 15.94 -11.17 1.31
C ILE A 452 17.34 -10.66 0.97
#